data_AF-A0AA37L8Q9-F1
#
_entry.id   AF-A0AA37L8Q9-F1
#
_cell.length_a   1.000
_cell.length_b   1.000
_cell.length_c   1.000
_cell.angle_alpha   90.00
_cell.angle_beta   90.00
_cell.angle_gamma   90.00
#
_symmetry.space_group_name_H-M   'P 1'
#
loop_
_entity.id
_entity.type
_entity.pdbx_description
1 polymer ?
#
loop_
_entity_poly.entity_id
_entity_poly.type
_entity_poly.pdbx_seq_one_letter_code
_entity_poly.pdbx_strand_id
1 'polypeptide(L)'
;MATNAITLLPLLASAVYGLQFTGPHAGVKLNLSAPITISWKHEAAGAEASWTELDLWWHGERAGSTFGYGLEENITVANGGQYEWDPASVREALLSGTGKLSSGKAFYFAGKLHPPNASAPSSETQSVKYAVEDRDLVGSAGSTMSPVWSFVVSSLAVSIALF
;
A
#
# COMPACT_ATOMS: atom_id res chain seq x y z
N MET A 1 15.99 -31.70 -17.85
CA MET A 1 15.45 -30.33 -17.75
C MET A 1 14.83 -30.20 -16.37
N ALA A 2 15.51 -29.50 -15.46
CA ALA A 2 14.99 -29.22 -14.12
C ALA A 2 14.36 -27.83 -14.16
N THR A 3 13.04 -27.78 -14.01
CA THR A 3 12.30 -26.52 -13.87
C THR A 3 12.59 -25.99 -12.45
N ASN A 4 13.49 -25.01 -12.36
CA ASN A 4 13.72 -24.29 -11.12
C ASN A 4 12.48 -23.45 -10.81
N ALA A 5 11.60 -23.96 -9.95
CA ALA A 5 10.53 -23.17 -9.37
C ALA A 5 11.17 -22.13 -8.45
N ILE A 6 11.22 -20.88 -8.90
CA ILE A 6 11.59 -19.75 -8.04
C ILE A 6 10.46 -19.62 -7.02
N THR A 7 10.68 -20.16 -5.83
CA THR A 7 9.83 -19.92 -4.67
C THR A 7 10.02 -18.46 -4.27
N LEU A 8 9.14 -17.58 -4.76
CA LEU A 8 9.02 -16.22 -4.26
C LEU A 8 8.62 -16.32 -2.79
N LEU A 9 9.59 -16.24 -1.89
CA LEU A 9 9.34 -16.02 -0.46
C LEU A 9 8.47 -14.76 -0.37
N PRO A 10 7.22 -14.84 0.13
CA PRO A 10 6.47 -13.62 0.40
C PRO A 10 7.30 -12.85 1.42
N LEU A 11 7.67 -11.62 1.07
CA LEU A 11 8.30 -10.70 2.00
C LEU A 11 7.29 -10.50 3.14
N LEU A 12 7.43 -11.29 4.21
CA LEU A 12 6.55 -11.23 5.38
C LEU A 12 6.86 -9.90 6.06
N ALA A 13 6.07 -8.86 5.76
CA ALA A 13 6.05 -7.64 6.53
C ALA A 13 5.76 -8.03 7.98
N SER A 14 6.67 -7.78 8.91
CA SER A 14 6.50 -8.11 10.34
C SER A 14 5.12 -7.70 10.83
N ALA A 15 4.42 -8.56 11.58
CA ALA A 15 3.18 -8.16 12.24
C ALA A 15 3.49 -7.03 13.23
N VAL A 16 2.85 -5.89 13.03
CA VAL A 16 3.01 -4.72 13.89
C VAL A 16 1.72 -4.62 14.70
N TYR A 17 1.83 -4.58 16.02
CA TYR A 17 0.69 -4.54 16.96
C TYR A 17 -0.34 -5.67 16.75
N GLY A 18 0.15 -6.85 16.33
CA GLY A 18 -0.67 -8.04 16.15
C GLY A 18 -1.53 -8.05 14.89
N LEU A 19 -1.42 -7.08 13.99
CA LEU A 19 -2.06 -7.13 12.67
C LEU A 19 -1.01 -7.25 11.56
N GLN A 20 -1.30 -8.07 10.55
CA GLN A 20 -0.46 -8.19 9.35
C GLN A 20 -1.34 -8.30 8.11
N PHE A 21 -1.23 -7.34 7.19
CA PHE A 21 -1.86 -7.48 5.87
C PHE A 21 -1.16 -8.56 5.04
N THR A 22 -1.95 -9.48 4.49
CA THR A 22 -1.50 -10.58 3.64
C THR A 22 -1.94 -10.44 2.19
N GLY A 23 -2.88 -9.53 1.91
CA GLY A 23 -3.35 -9.24 0.57
C GLY A 23 -3.98 -7.84 0.49
N PRO A 24 -3.99 -7.21 -0.69
CA PRO A 24 -3.53 -7.74 -1.99
C PRO A 24 -2.01 -7.97 -2.10
N HIS A 25 -1.56 -8.72 -3.10
CA HIS A 25 -0.13 -9.01 -3.26
C HIS A 25 0.68 -7.74 -3.59
N ALA A 26 1.85 -7.55 -2.97
CA ALA A 26 2.64 -6.30 -3.08
C ALA A 26 3.10 -5.92 -4.52
N GLY A 27 3.09 -6.89 -5.43
CA GLY A 27 3.44 -6.71 -6.84
C GLY A 27 2.27 -6.32 -7.75
N VAL A 28 1.02 -6.36 -7.28
CA VAL A 28 -0.14 -6.05 -8.12
C VAL A 28 -0.48 -4.57 -8.09
N LYS A 29 -1.06 -4.07 -9.20
CA LYS A 29 -1.76 -2.79 -9.21
C LYS A 29 -3.20 -3.01 -8.76
N LEU A 30 -3.76 -2.06 -8.04
CA LEU A 30 -5.16 -2.11 -7.63
C LEU A 30 -6.04 -1.65 -8.80
N ASN A 31 -6.94 -2.53 -9.25
CA ASN A 31 -7.95 -2.20 -10.23
C ASN A 31 -9.21 -1.70 -9.50
N LEU A 32 -9.46 -0.39 -9.52
CA LEU A 32 -10.62 0.21 -8.85
C LEU A 32 -11.94 0.02 -9.62
N SER A 33 -11.93 -0.69 -10.75
CA SER A 33 -13.14 -1.04 -11.51
C SER A 33 -13.67 -2.45 -11.18
N ALA A 34 -13.07 -3.15 -10.22
CA ALA A 34 -13.48 -4.49 -9.80
C ALA A 34 -13.33 -4.65 -8.27
N PRO A 35 -14.03 -5.63 -7.65
CA PRO A 35 -13.86 -5.91 -6.23
C PRO A 35 -12.41 -6.26 -5.87
N ILE A 36 -11.99 -5.81 -4.69
CA ILE A 36 -10.64 -6.04 -4.15
C ILE A 36 -10.74 -6.78 -2.82
N THR A 37 -10.15 -7.96 -2.76
CA THR A 37 -10.04 -8.72 -1.51
C THR A 37 -8.87 -8.22 -0.68
N ILE A 38 -9.17 -7.64 0.46
CA ILE A 38 -8.21 -7.26 1.51
C ILE A 38 -8.14 -8.41 2.49
N SER A 39 -6.94 -8.88 2.83
CA SER A 39 -6.78 -9.97 3.80
C SER A 39 -5.69 -9.65 4.82
N TRP A 40 -5.88 -10.18 6.01
CA TRP A 40 -4.96 -9.99 7.11
C TRP A 40 -4.89 -11.21 8.03
N LYS A 41 -3.81 -11.30 8.79
CA LYS A 41 -3.65 -12.16 9.95
C LYS A 41 -3.72 -11.33 11.22
N HIS A 42 -4.27 -11.94 12.25
CA HIS A 42 -4.25 -11.40 13.61
C HIS A 42 -3.32 -12.27 14.45
N GLU A 43 -2.17 -11.73 14.81
CA GLU A 43 -1.18 -12.36 15.68
C GLU A 43 -1.44 -11.93 17.12
N ALA A 44 -2.19 -12.76 17.85
CA ALA A 44 -2.55 -12.48 19.25
C ALA A 44 -1.35 -12.26 20.18
N ALA A 45 -0.18 -12.80 19.85
CA ALA A 45 1.05 -12.57 20.62
C ALA A 45 1.60 -11.14 20.50
N GLY A 46 1.19 -10.40 19.46
CA GLY A 46 1.57 -9.01 19.21
C GLY A 46 0.46 -7.99 19.48
N ALA A 47 -0.76 -8.44 19.78
CA ALA A 47 -1.92 -7.60 20.08
C ALA A 47 -2.21 -7.56 21.59
N GLU A 48 -2.80 -6.46 22.07
CA GLU A 48 -3.43 -6.42 23.38
C GLU A 48 -4.64 -7.38 23.41
N ALA A 49 -4.80 -8.15 24.48
CA ALA A 49 -5.79 -9.24 24.54
C ALA A 49 -7.25 -8.79 24.38
N SER A 50 -7.53 -7.51 24.66
CA SER A 50 -8.87 -6.92 24.51
C SER A 50 -9.14 -6.36 23.11
N TRP A 51 -8.15 -6.33 22.22
CA TRP A 51 -8.27 -5.72 20.91
C TRP A 51 -8.78 -6.73 19.89
N THR A 52 -10.11 -6.75 19.73
CA THR A 52 -10.82 -7.75 18.92
C THR A 52 -11.61 -7.13 17.78
N GLU A 53 -11.49 -5.82 17.56
CA GLU A 53 -12.18 -5.10 16.50
C GLU A 53 -11.19 -4.36 15.61
N LEU A 54 -11.50 -4.34 14.30
CA LEU A 54 -10.68 -3.75 13.26
C LEU A 54 -11.51 -2.78 12.41
N ASP A 55 -11.01 -1.55 12.28
CA ASP A 55 -11.47 -0.61 11.27
C ASP A 55 -10.55 -0.65 10.05
N LEU A 56 -11.14 -0.78 8.87
CA LEU A 56 -10.44 -0.80 7.59
C LEU A 56 -10.60 0.51 6.84
N TRP A 57 -9.47 1.02 6.38
CA TRP A 57 -9.39 2.26 5.62
C TRP A 57 -8.57 2.09 4.35
N TRP A 58 -8.92 2.84 3.32
CA TRP A 58 -8.11 2.99 2.12
C TRP A 58 -7.62 4.42 2.00
N HIS A 59 -6.31 4.58 1.84
CA HIS A 59 -5.63 5.86 1.75
C HIS A 59 -4.92 6.01 0.41
N GLY A 60 -4.75 7.26 -0.01
CA GLY A 60 -4.04 7.59 -1.23
C GLY A 60 -3.66 9.05 -1.34
N GLU A 61 -3.00 9.36 -2.45
CA GLU A 61 -2.63 10.72 -2.83
C GLU A 61 -3.31 11.12 -4.15
N ARG A 62 -3.83 12.35 -4.16
CA ARG A 62 -4.48 12.98 -5.30
C ARG A 62 -3.97 14.41 -5.43
N ALA A 63 -3.38 14.73 -6.58
CA ALA A 63 -2.87 16.07 -6.89
C ALA A 63 -1.98 16.70 -5.79
N GLY A 64 -1.18 15.89 -5.08
CA GLY A 64 -0.29 16.34 -3.99
C GLY A 64 -0.94 16.42 -2.61
N SER A 65 -2.22 16.09 -2.49
CA SER A 65 -2.95 16.00 -1.21
C SER A 65 -3.27 14.55 -0.86
N THR A 66 -3.24 14.22 0.43
CA THR A 66 -3.64 12.90 0.94
C THR A 66 -5.14 12.82 1.18
N PHE A 67 -5.73 11.65 1.00
CA PHE A 67 -7.12 11.36 1.35
C PHE A 67 -7.25 9.99 2.04
N GLY A 68 -8.41 9.76 2.67
CA GLY A 68 -8.77 8.47 3.26
C GLY A 68 -10.26 8.20 3.12
N TYR A 69 -10.62 6.95 2.87
CA TYR A 69 -11.99 6.43 2.85
C TYR A 69 -12.10 5.29 3.85
N GLY A 70 -13.02 5.40 4.80
CA GLY A 70 -13.43 4.28 5.64
C GLY A 70 -14.12 3.23 4.79
N LEU A 71 -13.71 1.98 4.91
CA LEU A 71 -14.27 0.86 4.16
C LEU A 71 -15.30 0.11 5.01
N GLU A 72 -14.91 -0.23 6.24
CA GLU A 72 -15.70 -1.00 7.19
C GLU A 72 -15.14 -0.76 8.60
N GLU A 73 -15.99 -0.79 9.61
CA GLU A 73 -15.62 -0.50 11.00
C GLU A 73 -16.09 -1.62 11.93
N ASN A 74 -15.41 -1.78 13.07
CA ASN A 74 -15.72 -2.76 14.11
C ASN A 74 -15.78 -4.22 13.62
N ILE A 75 -14.93 -4.58 12.63
CA ILE A 75 -14.84 -5.95 12.14
C ILE A 75 -14.27 -6.83 13.25
N THR A 76 -15.04 -7.83 13.71
CA THR A 76 -14.55 -8.77 14.71
C THR A 76 -13.38 -9.60 14.16
N VAL A 77 -12.23 -9.54 14.83
CA VAL A 77 -11.01 -10.24 14.44
C VAL A 77 -10.65 -11.34 15.43
N ALA A 78 -10.65 -12.59 14.95
CA ALA A 78 -10.22 -13.76 15.71
C ALA A 78 -8.73 -14.07 15.46
N ASN A 79 -8.41 -14.78 14.37
CA ASN A 79 -7.04 -15.16 13.98
C ASN A 79 -6.58 -14.51 12.65
N GLY A 80 -7.44 -13.66 12.07
CA GLY A 80 -7.28 -13.11 10.74
C GLY A 80 -8.65 -12.96 10.07
N GLY A 81 -8.64 -12.48 8.83
CA GLY A 81 -9.87 -12.25 8.10
C GLY A 81 -9.62 -11.79 6.67
N GLN A 82 -10.73 -11.66 5.96
CA GLN A 82 -10.76 -11.05 4.65
C GLN A 82 -12.00 -10.18 4.53
N TYR A 83 -11.88 -9.12 3.74
CA TYR A 83 -12.95 -8.20 3.39
C TYR A 83 -12.93 -8.00 1.88
N GLU A 84 -14.05 -8.23 1.22
CA GLU A 84 -14.21 -7.92 -0.20
C GLU A 84 -14.76 -6.51 -0.34
N TRP A 85 -13.92 -5.59 -0.79
CA TRP A 85 -14.28 -4.20 -0.97
C TRP A 85 -14.76 -3.98 -2.42
N ASP A 86 -15.95 -3.40 -2.58
CA ASP A 86 -16.39 -2.81 -3.86
C ASP A 86 -15.97 -1.33 -3.95
N PRO A 87 -15.00 -0.98 -4.81
CA PRO A 87 -14.53 0.38 -4.96
C PRO A 87 -15.48 1.30 -5.74
N ALA A 88 -16.62 0.84 -6.27
CA ALA A 88 -17.47 1.61 -7.18
C ALA A 88 -17.83 3.02 -6.65
N SER A 89 -18.28 3.13 -5.40
CA SER A 89 -18.67 4.41 -4.80
C SER A 89 -17.48 5.36 -4.62
N VAL A 90 -16.33 4.84 -4.20
CA VAL A 90 -15.08 5.60 -4.05
C VAL A 90 -14.55 6.03 -5.41
N ARG A 91 -14.61 5.16 -6.41
CA ARG A 91 -14.25 5.46 -7.79
C ARG A 91 -15.10 6.59 -8.36
N GLU A 92 -16.42 6.58 -8.14
CA GLU A 92 -17.32 7.66 -8.54
C GLU A 92 -16.98 8.99 -7.85
N ALA A 93 -16.71 8.97 -6.54
CA ALA A 93 -16.28 10.15 -5.79
C ALA A 93 -14.94 10.69 -6.33
N LEU A 94 -14.01 9.80 -6.70
CA LEU A 94 -12.76 10.19 -7.29
C LEU A 94 -12.94 10.80 -8.69
N LEU A 95 -13.84 10.22 -9.52
CA LEU A 95 -14.13 10.74 -10.87
C LEU A 95 -14.78 12.13 -10.85
N SER A 96 -15.60 12.42 -9.84
CA SER A 96 -16.28 13.72 -9.72
C SER A 96 -15.39 14.85 -9.23
N GLY A 97 -14.29 14.54 -8.53
CA GLY A 97 -13.34 15.54 -8.05
C GLY A 97 -12.39 16.08 -9.14
N THR A 98 -11.60 17.11 -8.79
CA THR A 98 -10.57 17.67 -9.67
C THR A 98 -9.22 16.99 -9.49
N GLY A 99 -8.43 16.92 -10.57
CA GLY A 99 -7.10 16.30 -10.55
C GLY A 99 -7.11 14.77 -10.65
N LYS A 100 -5.93 14.21 -10.89
CA LYS A 100 -5.72 12.78 -11.12
C LYS A 100 -5.04 12.10 -9.92
N LEU A 101 -5.25 10.80 -9.82
CA LEU A 101 -4.51 9.94 -8.90
C LEU A 101 -3.03 9.87 -9.31
N SER A 102 -2.15 9.73 -8.31
CA SER A 102 -0.73 9.46 -8.54
C SER A 102 -0.55 8.17 -9.36
N SER A 103 0.37 8.20 -10.32
CA SER A 103 0.74 7.01 -11.12
C SER A 103 1.73 6.08 -10.39
N GLY A 104 2.29 6.55 -9.27
CA GLY A 104 3.23 5.80 -8.43
C GLY A 104 2.56 4.93 -7.35
N LYS A 105 3.40 4.29 -6.52
CA LYS A 105 2.95 3.54 -5.34
C LYS A 105 2.62 4.48 -4.18
N ALA A 106 1.40 5.03 -4.18
CA ALA A 106 0.95 6.01 -3.19
C ALA A 106 -0.30 5.55 -2.41
N PHE A 107 -0.85 4.37 -2.71
CA PHE A 107 -2.12 3.89 -2.15
C PHE A 107 -1.87 2.76 -1.18
N TYR A 108 -2.57 2.71 -0.06
CA TYR A 108 -2.42 1.63 0.92
C TYR A 108 -3.71 1.42 1.70
N PHE A 109 -3.90 0.19 2.17
CA PHE A 109 -4.88 -0.11 3.20
C PHE A 109 -4.27 0.12 4.57
N ALA A 110 -5.05 0.70 5.47
CA ALA A 110 -4.74 0.83 6.89
C ALA A 110 -5.76 0.05 7.70
N GLY A 111 -5.28 -0.60 8.75
CA GLY A 111 -6.07 -1.37 9.69
C GLY A 111 -5.83 -0.83 11.07
N LYS A 112 -6.90 -0.36 11.72
CA LYS A 112 -6.85 0.17 13.08
C LYS A 112 -7.44 -0.87 14.02
N LEU A 113 -6.60 -1.51 14.82
CA LEU A 113 -6.99 -2.53 15.78
C LEU A 113 -7.31 -1.86 17.13
N HIS A 114 -8.45 -2.19 17.73
CA HIS A 114 -8.96 -1.57 18.95
C HIS A 114 -9.86 -2.52 19.76
N PRO A 115 -10.16 -2.21 21.04
CA PRO A 115 -11.12 -2.98 21.81
C PRO A 115 -12.57 -2.61 21.44
N PRO A 116 -13.56 -3.46 21.77
CA PRO A 116 -14.96 -3.14 21.57
C PRO A 116 -15.39 -1.82 22.22
N ASN A 117 -16.24 -1.07 21.53
CA ASN A 117 -16.77 0.22 22.00
C ASN A 117 -15.68 1.29 22.26
N ALA A 118 -14.63 1.30 21.43
CA ALA A 118 -13.42 2.06 21.71
C ALA A 118 -13.66 3.58 21.80
N SER A 119 -13.46 4.09 23.01
CA SER A 119 -12.90 5.43 23.30
C SER A 119 -11.42 5.34 23.72
N ALA A 120 -10.84 4.14 23.55
CA ALA A 120 -9.54 3.68 24.03
C ALA A 120 -8.43 3.85 22.95
N PRO A 121 -7.13 3.71 23.30
CA PRO A 121 -6.05 3.74 22.31
C PRO A 121 -6.19 2.61 21.30
N SER A 122 -5.73 2.89 20.08
CA SER A 122 -5.74 1.97 18.94
C SER A 122 -4.36 1.88 18.33
N SER A 123 -4.02 0.76 17.69
CA SER A 123 -2.85 0.69 16.81
C SER A 123 -3.26 0.73 15.35
N GLU A 124 -2.57 1.55 14.56
CA GLU A 124 -2.67 1.49 13.10
C GLU A 124 -1.54 0.63 12.53
N THR A 125 -1.91 -0.26 11.62
CA THR A 125 -0.98 -0.99 10.76
C THR A 125 -1.29 -0.64 9.31
N GLN A 126 -0.27 -0.46 8.50
CA GLN A 126 -0.42 -0.19 7.08
C GLN A 126 0.01 -1.41 6.26
N SER A 127 -0.72 -1.68 5.20
CA SER A 127 -0.27 -2.59 4.15
C SER A 127 0.89 -1.96 3.36
N VAL A 128 1.50 -2.75 2.49
CA VAL A 128 2.41 -2.20 1.48
C VAL A 128 1.73 -1.15 0.61
N LYS A 129 2.52 -0.26 0.00
CA LYS A 129 1.98 0.71 -0.97
C LYS A 129 1.79 0.08 -2.34
N TYR A 130 0.63 0.33 -2.92
CA TYR A 130 0.21 -0.09 -4.25
C TYR A 130 0.15 1.10 -5.20
N ALA A 131 0.32 0.79 -6.49
CA ALA A 131 -0.11 1.67 -7.57
C ALA A 131 -1.56 1.30 -7.94
N VAL A 132 -2.30 2.26 -8.48
CA VAL A 132 -3.66 2.04 -9.01
C VAL A 132 -3.58 1.90 -10.52
N GLU A 133 -4.38 1.00 -11.09
CA GLU A 133 -4.67 0.94 -12.51
C GLU A 133 -6.12 1.33 -12.76
N ASP A 134 -6.32 2.57 -13.21
CA ASP A 134 -7.60 3.04 -13.68
C ASP A 134 -7.35 4.16 -14.69
N ARG A 135 -7.66 3.91 -15.96
CA ARG A 135 -7.37 4.84 -17.07
C ARG A 135 -8.10 6.18 -16.95
N ASP A 136 -9.24 6.18 -16.25
CA ASP A 136 -10.10 7.34 -16.12
C ASP A 136 -9.66 8.19 -14.90
N LEU A 137 -9.04 7.58 -13.89
CA LEU A 137 -8.60 8.24 -12.66
C LEU A 137 -7.10 8.55 -12.58
N VAL A 138 -6.25 7.72 -13.15
CA VAL A 138 -4.80 7.84 -13.04
C VAL A 138 -4.28 8.76 -14.15
N GLY A 139 -3.46 9.74 -13.77
CA GLY A 139 -2.81 10.58 -14.76
C GLY A 139 -1.81 9.75 -15.56
N SER A 140 -1.65 10.00 -16.87
CA SER A 140 -0.50 9.48 -17.59
C SER A 140 0.74 9.76 -16.77
N ALA A 141 1.58 8.74 -16.53
CA ALA A 141 2.89 8.96 -15.94
C ALA A 141 3.60 9.92 -16.91
N GLY A 142 3.54 11.22 -16.61
CA GLY A 142 4.30 12.22 -17.32
C GLY A 142 5.73 11.70 -17.26
N SER A 143 6.30 11.41 -18.42
CA SER A 143 7.73 11.24 -18.52
C SER A 143 8.31 12.59 -18.14
N THR A 144 8.50 12.83 -16.84
CA THR A 144 9.42 13.85 -16.38
C THR A 144 10.78 13.30 -16.76
N MET A 145 11.11 13.48 -18.04
CA MET A 145 12.48 13.50 -18.53
C MET A 145 13.09 14.64 -17.72
N SER A 146 13.66 14.33 -16.56
CA SER A 146 14.59 15.25 -15.91
C SER A 146 15.64 15.54 -16.98
N PRO A 147 15.76 16.79 -17.46
CA PRO A 147 16.80 17.09 -18.41
C PRO A 147 18.09 16.94 -17.62
N VAL A 148 18.83 15.85 -17.88
CA VAL A 148 20.14 15.58 -17.29
C VAL A 148 21.10 16.61 -17.89
N TRP A 149 21.11 17.80 -17.32
CA TRP A 149 22.13 18.81 -17.57
C TRP A 149 23.27 18.57 -16.58
N SER A 150 24.40 18.10 -17.13
CA SER A 150 25.76 18.28 -16.59
C SER A 150 26.07 17.51 -15.30
N PHE A 151 27.19 16.79 -15.17
CA PHE A 151 28.54 17.20 -15.50
C PHE A 151 29.34 16.04 -16.13
N VAL A 152 29.96 16.31 -17.28
CA VAL A 152 31.12 15.55 -17.72
C VAL A 152 32.29 15.98 -16.84
N VAL A 153 32.65 15.17 -15.85
CA VAL A 153 33.92 15.34 -15.14
C VAL A 153 34.98 14.60 -15.94
N SER A 154 35.68 15.35 -16.79
CA SER A 154 36.95 14.91 -17.37
C SER A 154 38.02 14.95 -16.28
N SER A 155 38.41 13.81 -15.73
CA SER A 155 39.67 13.70 -14.98
C SER A 155 40.76 13.14 -15.89
N LEU A 156 41.69 14.03 -16.25
CA LEU A 156 42.93 13.76 -16.95
C LEU A 156 43.85 12.92 -16.05
N ALA A 157 44.42 11.85 -16.60
CA ALA A 157 45.34 10.94 -15.92
C ALA A 157 46.72 11.59 -15.67
N VAL A 158 47.35 11.24 -14.55
CA VAL A 158 48.81 11.28 -14.39
C VAL A 158 49.26 9.94 -13.84
N SER A 159 49.83 9.10 -14.71
CA SER A 159 50.63 7.94 -14.34
C SER A 159 52.06 8.41 -14.03
N ILE A 160 52.56 8.16 -12.83
CA ILE A 160 53.99 8.20 -12.55
C ILE A 160 54.45 6.77 -12.33
N ALA A 161 55.31 6.29 -13.22
CA ALA A 161 56.09 5.08 -13.03
C ALA A 161 57.58 5.44 -13.06
N LEU A 162 58.28 4.96 -12.01
CA LEU A 162 59.70 4.59 -11.92
C LEU A 162 60.79 5.66 -12.09
N PHE A 163 61.57 5.84 -11.02
CA PHE A 163 62.96 5.37 -10.96
C PHE A 163 63.24 4.76 -9.59
#